data_AF-A0A519X788-F1
#
_entry.id   AF-A0A519X788-F1
#
_cell.length_a   1.000
_cell.length_b   1.000
_cell.length_c   1.000
_cell.angle_alpha   90.00
_cell.angle_beta   90.00
_cell.angle_gamma   90.00
#
_symmetry.space_group_name_H-M   'P 1'
#
loop_
_entity.id
_entity.type
_entity.pdbx_description
1 polymer ?
#
loop_
_entity_poly.entity_id
_entity_poly.type
_entity_poly.pdbx_seq_one_letter_code
_entity_poly.pdbx_strand_id
1 'polypeptide(L)'
;MASKIEKLSSGKHQLVVDGEPYLMRPAELNNSSFSSAEYMDTVWPRLVDYNINTVLGSIAWEQIEPEEGKFEFEELDKVLSGARKHGLKVVLLWFGAHKNGEYKVRTCYCEH
;
A
#
# COMPACT_ATOMS: atom_id res chain seq x y z
N MET A 1 -10.14 -7.48 -9.64
CA MET A 1 -8.73 -7.92 -9.61
C MET A 1 -8.60 -8.95 -8.50
N ALA A 2 -7.98 -10.09 -8.77
CA ALA A 2 -7.78 -11.14 -7.77
C ALA A 2 -6.29 -11.49 -7.72
N SER A 3 -5.76 -11.57 -6.50
CA SER A 3 -4.39 -12.01 -6.24
C SER A 3 -4.43 -13.27 -5.38
N LYS A 4 -3.59 -14.25 -5.70
CA LYS A 4 -3.44 -15.48 -4.90
C LYS A 4 -1.99 -15.93 -4.88
N ILE A 5 -1.60 -16.60 -3.80
CA ILE A 5 -0.37 -17.39 -3.78
C ILE A 5 -0.72 -18.80 -4.25
N GLU A 6 -0.05 -19.25 -5.30
CA GLU A 6 -0.18 -20.61 -5.84
C GLU A 6 1.01 -21.45 -5.42
N LYS A 7 0.74 -22.68 -4.96
CA LYS A 7 1.75 -23.69 -4.65
C LYS A 7 2.09 -24.46 -5.92
N LEU A 8 3.37 -24.48 -6.27
CA LEU A 8 3.92 -25.24 -7.39
C LEU A 8 4.59 -26.53 -6.88
N SER A 9 5.06 -27.37 -7.80
CA SER A 9 5.81 -28.58 -7.47
C SER A 9 7.09 -28.26 -6.69
N SER A 10 7.56 -29.26 -5.93
CA SER A 10 8.81 -29.18 -5.17
C SER A 10 8.87 -28.03 -4.15
N GLY A 11 7.72 -27.67 -3.56
CA GLY A 11 7.63 -26.66 -2.49
C GLY A 11 7.75 -25.20 -2.95
N LYS A 12 7.73 -24.94 -4.25
CA LYS A 12 7.81 -23.59 -4.82
C LYS A 12 6.46 -22.86 -4.70
N HIS A 13 6.51 -21.54 -4.71
CA HIS A 13 5.31 -20.69 -4.65
C HIS A 13 5.42 -19.56 -5.68
N GLN A 14 4.28 -19.12 -6.22
CA GLN A 14 4.21 -17.94 -7.08
C GLN A 14 3.05 -17.04 -6.69
N LEU A 15 3.24 -15.74 -6.85
CA LEU A 15 2.16 -14.77 -6.80
C LEU A 15 1.48 -14.74 -8.17
N VAL A 16 0.17 -14.95 -8.20
CA VAL A 16 -0.67 -14.83 -9.39
C VAL A 16 -1.53 -13.59 -9.24
N VAL A 17 -1.52 -12.70 -10.23
CA VAL A 17 -2.33 -11.48 -10.27
C VAL A 17 -3.10 -11.44 -11.56
N ASP A 18 -4.42 -11.29 -11.46
CA ASP A 18 -5.32 -11.26 -12.63
C ASP A 18 -5.18 -12.48 -13.55
N GLY A 19 -4.91 -13.65 -12.96
CA GLY A 19 -4.82 -14.93 -13.66
C GLY A 19 -3.42 -15.35 -14.10
N GLU A 20 -2.45 -14.42 -14.09
CA GLU A 20 -1.10 -14.66 -14.61
C GLU A 20 -0.03 -14.65 -13.51
N PRO A 21 1.07 -15.41 -13.65
CA PRO A 21 2.23 -15.30 -12.78
C PRO A 21 2.78 -13.86 -12.76
N TYR A 22 3.01 -13.33 -11.57
CA TYR A 22 3.39 -11.94 -11.37
C TYR A 22 4.70 -11.83 -10.59
N LEU A 23 5.72 -11.30 -11.26
CA LEU A 23 6.98 -10.92 -10.60
C LEU A 23 6.87 -9.47 -10.12
N MET A 24 6.87 -9.31 -8.80
CA MET A 24 6.90 -7.97 -8.19
C MET A 24 8.27 -7.34 -8.40
N ARG A 25 8.29 -6.14 -8.97
CA ARG A 25 9.44 -5.23 -9.00
C ARG A 25 9.06 -4.01 -8.16
N PRO A 26 9.17 -4.13 -6.82
CA PRO A 26 8.60 -3.16 -5.91
C PRO A 26 9.49 -1.94 -5.73
N ALA A 27 8.87 -0.79 -5.48
CA ALA A 27 9.50 0.33 -4.79
C ALA A 27 8.72 0.66 -3.53
N GLU A 28 9.41 0.72 -2.39
CA GLU A 28 8.85 1.20 -1.14
C GLU A 28 8.99 2.72 -1.05
N LEU A 29 7.87 3.38 -0.76
CA LEU A 29 7.83 4.82 -0.61
C LEU A 29 8.19 5.22 0.82
N ASN A 30 8.67 6.46 0.97
CA ASN A 30 8.78 7.05 2.29
C ASN A 30 7.42 7.11 2.99
N ASN A 31 7.45 6.96 4.31
CA ASN A 31 6.26 6.78 5.17
C ASN A 31 5.17 7.86 5.07
N SER A 32 5.51 9.06 4.60
CA SER A 32 4.60 10.21 4.47
C SER A 32 4.23 10.53 3.02
N SER A 33 4.83 9.83 2.05
CA SER A 33 4.59 10.10 0.63
C SER A 33 3.27 9.55 0.14
N PHE A 34 2.82 8.42 0.70
CA PHE A 34 1.64 7.70 0.23
C PHE A 34 0.29 8.26 0.74
N SER A 35 0.33 9.38 1.48
CA SER A 35 -0.86 10.05 2.02
C SER A 35 -1.19 11.37 1.33
N SER A 36 -0.58 11.66 0.18
CA SER A 36 -0.88 12.85 -0.62
C SER A 36 -0.91 12.48 -2.10
N ALA A 37 -2.09 12.54 -2.70
CA ALA A 37 -2.28 12.30 -4.12
C ALA A 37 -1.52 13.33 -4.97
N GLU A 38 -1.54 14.61 -4.54
CA GLU A 38 -0.81 15.69 -5.20
C GLU A 38 0.70 15.42 -5.23
N TYR A 39 1.29 15.01 -4.11
CA TYR A 39 2.70 14.63 -4.09
C TYR A 39 2.96 13.45 -5.03
N MET A 40 2.09 12.44 -4.98
CA MET A 40 2.26 11.22 -5.77
C MET A 40 2.14 11.44 -7.28
N ASP A 41 1.42 12.45 -7.75
CA ASP A 41 1.39 12.83 -9.18
C ASP A 41 2.79 13.19 -9.71
N THR A 42 3.69 13.66 -8.85
CA THR A 42 5.10 13.91 -9.22
C THR A 42 5.98 12.65 -9.18
N VAL A 43 5.52 11.60 -8.51
CA VAL A 43 6.27 10.36 -8.24
C VAL A 43 5.93 9.26 -9.24
N TRP A 44 4.65 9.13 -9.64
CA TRP A 44 4.22 8.06 -10.53
C TRP A 44 5.03 7.97 -11.83
N PRO A 45 5.29 9.08 -12.56
CA PRO A 45 6.04 8.99 -13.81
C PRO A 45 7.44 8.43 -13.61
N ARG A 46 8.12 8.82 -12.52
CA ARG A 46 9.47 8.33 -12.20
C ARG A 46 9.49 6.83 -11.93
N LEU A 47 8.47 6.32 -11.25
CA LEU A 47 8.35 4.88 -10.96
C LEU A 47 8.16 4.08 -12.25
N VAL A 48 7.33 4.59 -13.17
CA VAL A 48 7.15 3.98 -14.49
C VAL A 48 8.47 3.99 -15.27
N ASP A 49 9.20 5.12 -15.28
CA ASP A 49 10.49 5.25 -15.96
C ASP A 49 11.55 4.29 -15.40
N TYR A 50 11.50 3.98 -14.10
CA TYR A 50 12.37 3.00 -13.45
C TYR A 50 11.89 1.55 -13.62
N ASN A 51 10.89 1.31 -14.48
CA ASN A 51 10.27 0.00 -14.68
C ASN A 51 9.75 -0.62 -13.37
N ILE A 52 9.28 0.17 -12.41
CA ILE A 52 8.57 -0.35 -11.23
C ILE A 52 7.17 -0.79 -11.65
N ASN A 53 6.70 -1.93 -11.16
CA ASN A 53 5.32 -2.40 -11.40
C ASN A 53 4.46 -2.45 -10.13
N THR A 54 5.08 -2.30 -8.96
CA THR A 54 4.38 -2.35 -7.69
C THR A 54 4.92 -1.33 -6.72
N VAL A 55 4.01 -0.65 -6.02
CA VAL A 55 4.34 0.35 -5.00
C VAL A 55 3.95 -0.18 -3.64
N LEU A 56 4.88 -0.09 -2.69
CA LEU A 56 4.61 -0.35 -1.28
C LEU A 56 4.38 1.01 -0.63
N GLY A 57 3.14 1.24 -0.19
CA GLY A 57 2.71 2.51 0.38
C GLY A 57 2.13 2.29 1.77
N SER A 58 2.65 3.01 2.77
CA SER A 58 2.13 2.93 4.13
C SER A 58 0.85 3.73 4.31
N ILE A 59 -0.10 3.14 5.02
CA ILE A 59 -1.30 3.80 5.51
C ILE A 59 -1.33 3.64 7.02
N ALA A 60 -1.28 4.76 7.74
CA ALA A 60 -1.42 4.76 9.17
C ALA A 60 -2.90 4.80 9.56
N TRP A 61 -3.24 4.12 10.65
CA TRP A 61 -4.61 4.08 11.17
C TRP A 61 -5.16 5.50 11.41
N GLU A 62 -4.39 6.36 12.08
CA GLU A 62 -4.77 7.76 12.35
C GLU A 62 -5.15 8.58 11.10
N GLN A 63 -4.71 8.17 9.91
CA GLN A 63 -5.05 8.85 8.66
C GLN A 63 -6.40 8.42 8.11
N ILE A 64 -6.81 7.18 8.39
CA ILE A 64 -8.09 6.64 7.92
C ILE A 64 -9.19 6.72 8.96
N GLU A 65 -8.86 6.88 10.24
CA GLU A 65 -9.80 7.03 11.36
C GLU A 65 -9.24 8.09 12.32
N PRO A 66 -9.31 9.39 11.97
CA PRO A 66 -8.81 10.47 12.82
C PRO A 66 -9.61 10.60 14.13
N GLU A 67 -10.88 10.23 14.11
CA GLU A 67 -11.75 10.10 15.29
C GLU A 67 -12.39 8.70 15.29
N GLU A 68 -12.56 8.10 16.46
CA GLU A 68 -13.15 6.76 16.59
C GLU A 68 -14.53 6.69 15.91
N GLY A 69 -14.69 5.67 15.05
CA GLY A 69 -15.87 5.43 14.25
C GLY A 69 -16.04 6.37 13.05
N LYS A 70 -15.15 7.35 12.85
CA LYS A 70 -15.20 8.28 11.71
C LYS A 70 -14.08 7.98 10.73
N PHE A 71 -14.42 7.24 9.68
CA PHE A 71 -13.47 6.86 8.65
C PHE A 71 -13.37 7.86 7.51
N GLU A 72 -12.14 8.16 7.09
CA GLU A 72 -11.81 9.05 5.98
C GLU A 72 -10.93 8.31 4.96
N PHE A 73 -11.49 7.96 3.79
CA PHE A 73 -10.77 7.23 2.73
C PHE A 73 -10.53 8.06 1.47
N GLU A 74 -10.98 9.32 1.43
CA GLU A 74 -10.96 10.14 0.21
C GLU A 74 -9.55 10.27 -0.39
N GLU A 75 -8.55 10.55 0.44
CA GLU A 75 -7.18 10.72 -0.04
C GLU A 75 -6.55 9.39 -0.49
N LEU A 76 -6.84 8.31 0.23
CA LEU A 76 -6.42 6.96 -0.16
C LEU A 76 -7.01 6.58 -1.53
N ASP A 77 -8.29 6.87 -1.76
CA ASP A 77 -8.94 6.59 -3.03
C ASP A 77 -8.31 7.37 -4.19
N LYS A 78 -7.93 8.64 -3.98
CA LYS A 78 -7.21 9.45 -4.97
C LYS A 78 -5.84 8.84 -5.28
N VAL A 79 -5.06 8.46 -4.27
CA VAL A 79 -3.74 7.83 -4.44
C VAL A 79 -3.86 6.49 -5.19
N LEU A 80 -4.81 5.63 -4.83
CA LEU A 80 -5.05 4.35 -5.50
C LEU A 80 -5.50 4.55 -6.96
N SER A 81 -6.30 5.58 -7.22
CA SER A 81 -6.69 5.96 -8.58
C SER A 81 -5.49 6.43 -9.40
N GLY A 82 -4.58 7.19 -8.80
CA GLY A 82 -3.31 7.57 -9.43
C GLY A 82 -2.46 6.37 -9.83
N ALA A 83 -2.27 5.40 -8.92
CA ALA A 83 -1.54 4.17 -9.22
C ALA A 83 -2.18 3.39 -10.39
N ARG A 84 -3.52 3.26 -10.40
CA ARG A 84 -4.26 2.60 -11.49
C ARG A 84 -4.06 3.29 -12.83
N LYS A 85 -4.10 4.63 -12.87
CA LYS A 85 -3.85 5.42 -14.11
C LYS A 85 -2.47 5.15 -14.72
N HIS A 86 -1.48 4.85 -13.88
CA HIS A 86 -0.11 4.56 -14.30
C HIS A 86 0.17 3.05 -14.46
N GLY A 87 -0.85 2.20 -14.37
CA GLY A 87 -0.69 0.74 -14.52
C GLY A 87 0.08 0.08 -13.38
N LEU A 88 0.22 0.75 -12.23
CA LEU A 88 0.94 0.24 -11.06
C LEU A 88 -0.01 -0.56 -10.17
N LYS A 89 0.50 -1.67 -9.61
CA LYS A 89 -0.15 -2.38 -8.50
C LYS A 89 0.29 -1.79 -7.17
N VAL A 90 -0.53 -1.94 -6.13
CA VAL A 90 -0.25 -1.39 -4.79
C VAL A 90 -0.26 -2.52 -3.77
N VAL A 91 0.74 -2.51 -2.89
CA VAL A 91 0.76 -3.24 -1.62
C VAL A 91 0.62 -2.19 -0.52
N LEU A 92 -0.46 -2.29 0.26
CA LEU A 92 -0.69 -1.41 1.40
C LEU A 92 0.07 -1.93 2.62
N LEU A 93 0.92 -1.10 3.20
CA LEU A 93 1.58 -1.37 4.47
C LEU A 93 0.72 -0.77 5.59
N TRP A 94 0.00 -1.62 6.32
CA TRP A 94 -0.88 -1.19 7.39
C TRP A 94 -0.10 -0.87 8.67
N PHE A 95 -0.05 0.41 9.04
CA PHE A 95 0.55 0.88 10.29
C PHE A 95 -0.54 1.20 11.32
N GLY A 96 -1.06 0.13 11.92
CA GLY A 96 -2.01 0.19 13.04
C GLY A 96 -1.30 0.30 14.38
N ALA A 97 -1.47 -0.73 15.23
CA ALA A 97 -0.92 -0.74 16.59
C ALA A 97 0.62 -0.69 16.67
N HIS A 98 1.31 -1.16 15.62
CA HIS A 98 2.76 -1.28 15.62
C HIS A 98 3.39 -0.70 14.35
N LYS A 99 4.47 0.06 14.53
CA LYS A 99 5.35 0.51 13.45
C LYS A 99 6.78 0.55 13.98
N ASN A 100 7.72 -0.12 13.31
CA ASN A 100 9.16 -0.08 13.62
C ASN A 100 9.56 -0.47 15.06
N GLY A 101 8.89 -1.41 15.72
CA GLY A 101 9.20 -1.73 17.12
C GLY A 101 8.49 -0.81 18.12
N GLU A 102 7.90 0.29 17.64
CA GLU A 102 7.23 1.29 18.47
C GLU A 102 5.72 1.09 18.43
N TYR A 103 5.12 1.22 19.61
CA TYR A 103 3.68 1.38 19.74
C TYR A 103 3.34 2.81 19.33
N LYS A 104 2.46 2.97 18.35
CA LYS A 104 1.83 4.27 18.12
C LYS A 104 0.78 4.48 19.21
N VAL A 105 1.21 5.04 20.34
CA VAL A 105 0.32 5.48 21.42
C VAL A 105 -0.28 6.85 21.06
N ARG A 106 -1.01 6.93 19.95
CA ARG A 106 -1.85 8.09 19.62
C ARG A 106 -3.19 7.68 19.02
N THR A 107 -3.80 6.71 19.69
CA THR A 107 -5.24 6.57 19.91
C THR A 107 -5.34 5.50 21.00
N CYS A 108 -5.49 5.91 22.26
CA CYS A 108 -5.69 5.01 23.38
C CYS A 108 -6.98 4.21 23.18
N TYR A 109 -6.91 3.02 22.58
CA TYR A 109 -8.08 2.13 22.43
C TYR A 109 -7.81 0.66 22.71
N CYS A 110 -6.58 0.25 23.04
CA CYS A 110 -6.28 -1.15 23.41
C CYS A 110 -6.20 -1.42 24.93
N GLU A 111 -6.59 -0.47 25.79
CA GLU A 111 -6.59 -0.63 27.26
C GLU A 111 -8.01 -0.66 27.87
N HIS A 112 -8.91 -1.48 27.34
CA HIS A 112 -10.11 -1.91 28.08
C HIS A 112 -10.09 -3.42 28.29
#